data_AF-A0A7S3GCW1-F1
#
_entry.id   AF-A0A7S3GCW1-F1
#
_cell.length_a   1.000
_cell.length_b   1.000
_cell.length_c   1.000
_cell.angle_alpha   90.00
_cell.angle_beta   90.00
_cell.angle_gamma   90.00
#
_symmetry.space_group_name_H-M   'P 1'
#
loop_
_entity.id
_entity.type
_entity.pdbx_description
1 polymer ?
#
loop_
_entity_poly.entity_id
_entity_poly.type
_entity_poly.pdbx_seq_one_letter_code
_entity_poly.pdbx_strand_id
1 'polypeptide(L)'
;MPLPTMDLLIQAFHLIFLKDEGEDSIRLRDSFASLCTNEQHWTNEEKTSFSQVAGALKPFFSDEMLEKFRFDDMIKTFFRLGSNAFTISDEEIRPVGSGIFLLGSMLNHSCCPNSVQVFEGKTLVVKAVERIDVGEEIEISYVELADPTSRRRAKLFSDYYIQY
;
A
#
# COMPACT_ATOMS: atom_id res chain seq x y z
N MET A 1 -9.10 7.32 -0.97
CA MET A 1 -7.82 6.94 -0.33
C MET A 1 -7.07 8.17 0.22
N PRO A 2 -6.70 8.23 1.52
CA PRO A 2 -5.80 9.28 2.02
C PRO A 2 -4.39 9.13 1.39
N LEU A 3 -3.73 10.25 1.09
CA LEU A 3 -2.36 10.24 0.59
C LEU A 3 -1.41 9.58 1.61
N PRO A 4 -0.38 8.83 1.17
CA PRO A 4 0.63 8.30 2.08
C PRO A 4 1.26 9.43 2.91
N THR A 5 1.57 9.15 4.17
CA THR A 5 2.25 10.13 5.04
C THR A 5 3.65 10.43 4.49
N MET A 6 4.14 11.66 4.69
CA MET A 6 5.49 12.05 4.25
C MET A 6 6.57 11.13 4.81
N ASP A 7 6.40 10.64 6.04
CA ASP A 7 7.32 9.70 6.67
C ASP A 7 7.37 8.35 5.93
N LEU A 8 6.21 7.79 5.57
CA LEU A 8 6.13 6.54 4.80
C LEU A 8 6.78 6.73 3.43
N LEU A 9 6.55 7.88 2.79
CA LEU A 9 7.15 8.22 1.50
C LEU A 9 8.67 8.22 1.61
N ILE A 10 9.24 8.99 2.53
CA ILE A 10 10.69 9.11 2.71
C ILE A 10 11.31 7.73 3.00
N GLN A 11 10.69 6.93 3.88
CA GLN A 11 11.17 5.59 4.20
C GLN A 11 11.13 4.66 2.99
N ALA A 12 10.02 4.65 2.24
CA ALA A 12 9.91 3.85 1.02
C ALA A 12 10.95 4.28 -0.01
N PHE A 13 11.12 5.57 -0.26
CA PHE A 13 12.13 6.09 -1.19
C PHE A 13 13.54 5.66 -0.80
N HIS A 14 13.89 5.77 0.48
CA HIS A 14 15.20 5.36 0.96
C HIS A 14 15.43 3.85 0.76
N LEU A 15 14.46 3.02 1.15
CA LEU A 15 14.57 1.57 1.03
C LEU A 15 14.60 1.07 -0.42
N ILE A 16 13.84 1.71 -1.30
CA ILE A 16 13.71 1.29 -2.70
C ILE A 16 14.91 1.80 -3.51
N PHE A 17 15.26 3.08 -3.42
CA PHE A 17 16.21 3.70 -4.36
C PHE A 17 17.59 3.96 -3.78
N LEU A 18 17.73 4.05 -2.46
CA LEU A 18 18.98 4.49 -1.82
C LEU A 18 19.71 3.37 -1.06
N LYS A 19 19.00 2.27 -0.76
CA LYS A 19 19.57 1.09 -0.12
C LYS A 19 20.53 0.35 -1.07
N ASP A 20 21.48 -0.36 -0.50
CA ASP A 20 22.54 -1.12 -1.18
C ASP A 20 22.01 -2.10 -2.24
N GLU A 21 22.92 -2.62 -3.07
CA GLU A 21 22.63 -3.61 -4.13
C GLU A 21 22.77 -5.07 -3.63
N GLY A 22 22.59 -5.30 -2.33
CA GLY A 22 22.52 -6.64 -1.77
C GLY A 22 21.27 -7.40 -2.24
N GLU A 23 21.34 -8.73 -2.21
CA GLU A 23 20.28 -9.62 -2.68
C GLU A 23 18.90 -9.32 -2.05
N ASP A 24 18.86 -9.06 -0.74
CA ASP A 24 17.61 -8.72 -0.04
C ASP A 24 17.02 -7.38 -0.48
N SER A 25 17.88 -6.40 -0.77
CA SER A 25 17.46 -5.08 -1.25
C SER A 25 16.90 -5.16 -2.66
N ILE A 26 17.52 -5.99 -3.53
CA ILE A 26 17.02 -6.29 -4.87
C ILE A 26 15.65 -6.98 -4.79
N ARG A 27 15.51 -8.03 -3.98
CA ARG A 27 14.22 -8.72 -3.78
C ARG A 27 13.11 -7.80 -3.29
N LEU A 28 13.44 -6.89 -2.37
CA LEU A 28 12.51 -5.89 -1.88
C LEU A 28 12.06 -4.93 -3.00
N ARG A 29 13.01 -4.43 -3.80
CA ARG A 29 12.71 -3.57 -4.96
C ARG A 29 11.79 -4.28 -5.96
N ASP A 30 12.10 -5.52 -6.31
CA ASP A 30 11.33 -6.30 -7.29
C ASP A 30 9.91 -6.56 -6.79
N SER A 31 9.79 -6.97 -5.53
CA SER A 31 8.49 -7.19 -4.89
C SER A 31 7.68 -5.91 -4.84
N PHE A 32 8.29 -4.78 -4.46
CA PHE A 32 7.62 -3.49 -4.48
C PHE A 32 7.21 -3.08 -5.91
N ALA A 33 8.07 -3.29 -6.90
CA ALA A 33 7.79 -2.94 -8.29
C ALA A 33 6.61 -3.73 -8.86
N SER A 34 6.35 -4.94 -8.37
CA SER A 34 5.18 -5.75 -8.76
C SER A 34 3.84 -5.31 -8.16
N LEU A 35 3.84 -4.40 -7.18
CA LEU A 35 2.60 -3.91 -6.58
C LEU A 35 1.73 -3.16 -7.59
N CYS A 36 0.41 -3.34 -7.47
CA CYS A 36 -0.55 -2.66 -8.32
C CYS A 36 -0.49 -1.14 -8.15
N THR A 37 -0.57 -0.39 -9.23
CA THR A 37 -0.60 1.08 -9.19
C THR A 37 -2.01 1.66 -9.25
N ASN A 38 -2.97 0.90 -9.80
CA ASN A 38 -4.27 1.40 -10.22
C ASN A 38 -4.21 2.71 -11.04
N GLU A 39 -3.07 3.01 -11.69
CA GLU A 39 -2.76 4.30 -12.33
C GLU A 39 -3.85 4.78 -13.28
N GLN A 40 -4.51 3.84 -13.96
CA GLN A 40 -5.59 4.08 -14.91
C GLN A 40 -6.85 4.68 -14.27
N HIS A 41 -7.03 4.53 -12.95
CA HIS A 41 -8.22 4.99 -12.23
C HIS A 41 -8.00 6.27 -11.42
N TRP A 42 -6.75 6.70 -11.25
CA TRP A 42 -6.46 7.98 -10.59
C TRP A 42 -6.88 9.15 -11.47
N THR A 43 -7.55 10.13 -10.87
CA THR A 43 -7.98 11.35 -11.52
C THR A 43 -6.78 12.24 -11.90
N ASN A 44 -6.97 13.14 -12.86
CA ASN A 44 -5.93 14.12 -13.22
C ASN A 44 -5.55 15.03 -12.04
N GLU A 45 -6.50 15.32 -11.15
CA GLU A 45 -6.26 16.09 -9.93
C GLU A 45 -5.31 15.33 -8.99
N GLU A 46 -5.59 14.07 -8.68
CA GLU A 46 -4.72 13.24 -7.83
C GLU A 46 -3.32 13.08 -8.43
N LYS A 47 -3.21 12.84 -9.74
CA LYS A 47 -1.92 12.77 -10.45
C LYS A 47 -1.15 14.08 -10.37
N THR A 48 -1.85 15.21 -10.44
CA THR A 48 -1.26 16.55 -10.27
C THR A 48 -0.76 16.73 -8.84
N SER A 49 -1.55 16.33 -7.83
CA SER A 49 -1.14 16.38 -6.42
C SER A 49 0.13 15.57 -6.18
N PHE A 50 0.23 14.34 -6.70
CA PHE A 50 1.46 13.56 -6.59
C PHE A 50 2.65 14.22 -7.28
N SER A 51 2.43 14.82 -8.46
CA SER A 51 3.47 15.55 -9.18
C SER A 51 3.98 16.77 -8.40
N GLN A 52 3.08 17.49 -7.72
CA GLN A 52 3.44 18.62 -6.86
C GLN A 52 4.25 18.15 -5.64
N VAL A 53 3.83 17.07 -4.98
CA VAL A 53 4.57 16.48 -3.84
C VAL A 53 5.96 16.03 -4.29
N ALA A 54 6.06 15.34 -5.44
CA ALA A 54 7.33 14.91 -6.00
C ALA A 54 8.26 16.10 -6.30
N GLY A 55 7.72 17.17 -6.90
CA GLY A 55 8.46 18.40 -7.17
C GLY A 55 8.93 19.11 -5.90
N ALA A 56 8.09 19.14 -4.86
CA ALA A 56 8.43 19.71 -3.56
C ALA A 56 9.49 18.90 -2.80
N LEU A 57 9.56 17.59 -3.04
CA LEU A 57 10.58 16.72 -2.46
C LEU A 57 11.93 16.80 -3.18
N LYS A 58 11.96 17.26 -4.44
CA LYS A 58 13.17 17.32 -5.26
C LYS A 58 14.37 17.99 -4.57
N PRO A 59 14.24 19.13 -3.85
CA PRO A 59 15.36 19.78 -3.19
C PRO A 59 15.94 19.00 -1.99
N PHE A 60 15.25 17.98 -1.50
CA PHE A 60 15.72 17.15 -0.38
C PHE A 60 16.62 15.99 -0.83
N PHE A 61 16.78 15.81 -2.14
CA PHE A 61 17.66 14.79 -2.72
C PHE A 61 18.94 15.44 -3.25
N SER A 62 20.09 14.83 -3.00
CA SER A 62 21.35 15.25 -3.65
C SER A 62 21.34 14.86 -5.13
N ASP A 63 22.20 15.49 -5.93
CA ASP A 63 22.36 15.15 -7.34
C ASP A 63 22.70 13.65 -7.53
N GLU A 64 23.57 13.11 -6.68
CA GLU A 64 23.90 11.66 -6.66
C GLU A 64 22.67 10.78 -6.38
N MET A 65 21.74 11.21 -5.51
CA MET A 65 20.50 10.48 -5.28
C MET A 65 19.58 10.56 -6.49
N LEU A 66 19.47 11.73 -7.11
CA LEU A 66 18.63 11.96 -8.30
C LEU A 66 19.16 11.22 -9.54
N GLU A 67 20.44 10.84 -9.58
CA GLU A 67 20.97 9.94 -10.61
C GLU A 67 20.47 8.50 -10.46
N LYS A 68 20.04 8.08 -9.26
CA LYS A 68 19.57 6.71 -8.99
C LYS A 68 18.12 6.46 -9.35
N PHE A 69 17.31 7.52 -9.51
CA PHE A 69 15.89 7.37 -9.83
C PHE A 69 15.35 8.55 -10.63
N ARG A 70 14.41 8.27 -11.53
CA ARG A 70 13.75 9.31 -12.32
C ARG A 70 12.54 9.87 -11.58
N PHE A 71 12.10 11.05 -12.02
CA PHE A 71 10.83 11.63 -11.55
C PHE A 71 9.64 10.68 -11.76
N ASP A 72 9.60 9.97 -12.89
CA ASP A 72 8.55 8.98 -13.16
C ASP A 72 8.56 7.81 -12.16
N ASP A 73 9.75 7.45 -11.64
CA ASP A 73 9.87 6.40 -10.62
C ASP A 73 9.31 6.87 -9.27
N MET A 74 9.45 8.17 -8.96
CA MET A 74 8.79 8.77 -7.81
C MET A 74 7.27 8.69 -7.94
N ILE A 75 6.73 9.12 -9.08
CA ILE A 75 5.28 9.09 -9.34
C ILE A 75 4.72 7.68 -9.24
N LYS A 76 5.37 6.69 -9.84
CA LYS A 76 4.96 5.29 -9.73
C LYS A 76 5.06 4.76 -8.30
N THR A 77 6.02 5.24 -7.50
CA THR A 77 6.12 4.89 -6.08
C THR A 77 4.91 5.42 -5.30
N PHE A 78 4.47 6.66 -5.58
CA PHE A 78 3.26 7.21 -4.99
C PHE A 78 2.01 6.39 -5.33
N PHE A 79 1.84 5.99 -6.59
CA PHE A 79 0.69 5.17 -6.99
C PHE A 79 0.66 3.81 -6.30
N ARG A 80 1.83 3.16 -6.14
CA ARG A 80 1.94 1.88 -5.41
C ARG A 80 1.62 2.05 -3.94
N LEU A 81 2.19 3.06 -3.27
CA LEU A 81 1.89 3.31 -1.87
C LEU A 81 0.43 3.68 -1.67
N GLY A 82 -0.12 4.53 -2.54
CA GLY A 82 -1.52 4.90 -2.53
C GLY A 82 -2.46 3.71 -2.71
N SER A 83 -2.08 2.70 -3.49
CA SER A 83 -2.95 1.55 -3.77
C SER A 83 -2.81 0.39 -2.78
N ASN A 84 -1.70 0.31 -2.03
CA ASN A 84 -1.34 -0.91 -1.28
C ASN A 84 -0.98 -0.65 0.20
N ALA A 85 -0.94 0.62 0.65
CA ALA A 85 -0.62 0.93 2.03
C ALA A 85 -1.75 0.49 2.98
N PHE A 86 -1.33 -0.01 4.14
CA PHE A 86 -2.21 -0.38 5.24
C PHE A 86 -2.21 0.69 6.31
N THR A 87 -3.37 0.93 6.90
CA THR A 87 -3.47 1.67 8.17
C THR A 87 -3.09 0.72 9.30
N ILE A 88 -2.03 1.06 10.04
CA ILE A 88 -1.58 0.32 11.22
C ILE A 88 -2.44 0.77 12.40
N SER A 89 -2.94 -0.19 13.18
CA SER A 89 -3.73 0.06 14.37
C SER A 89 -3.07 -0.48 15.64
N ASP A 90 -3.40 0.13 16.78
CA ASP A 90 -3.06 -0.43 18.10
C ASP A 90 -4.01 -1.58 18.51
N GLU A 91 -3.82 -2.09 19.73
CA GLU A 91 -4.63 -3.18 20.32
C GLU A 91 -6.11 -2.80 20.48
N GLU A 92 -6.43 -1.50 20.50
CA GLU A 92 -7.79 -0.96 20.58
C GLU A 92 -8.35 -0.58 19.20
N ILE A 93 -7.70 -1.03 18.11
CA ILE A 93 -8.07 -0.80 16.71
C ILE A 93 -8.00 0.70 16.32
N ARG A 94 -7.30 1.51 17.11
CA ARG A 94 -7.14 2.94 16.79
C ARG A 94 -6.02 3.10 15.75
N PRO A 95 -6.21 3.91 14.71
CA PRO A 95 -5.18 4.15 13.71
C PRO A 95 -4.00 4.91 14.34
N VAL A 96 -2.80 4.35 14.23
CA VAL A 96 -1.56 4.94 14.77
C VAL A 96 -0.52 5.25 13.71
N GLY A 97 -0.71 4.76 12.48
CA GLY A 97 0.20 5.05 11.37
C GLY A 97 -0.20 4.37 10.08
N SER A 98 0.71 4.39 9.11
CA SER A 98 0.58 3.70 7.84
C SER A 98 1.86 2.90 7.53
N GLY A 99 1.70 1.81 6.78
CA GLY A 99 2.82 0.95 6.40
C GLY A 99 2.56 0.23 5.08
N ILE A 100 3.64 -0.22 4.45
CA ILE A 100 3.58 -1.10 3.28
C ILE A 100 4.04 -2.49 3.70
N PHE A 101 3.23 -3.51 3.40
CA PHE A 101 3.48 -4.89 3.81
C PHE A 101 3.42 -5.77 2.58
N LEU A 102 4.57 -6.00 1.93
CA LEU A 102 4.62 -6.58 0.58
C LEU A 102 3.83 -7.88 0.43
N LEU A 103 3.96 -8.81 1.38
CA LEU A 103 3.18 -10.05 1.38
C LEU A 103 1.70 -9.81 1.72
N GLY A 104 1.40 -8.88 2.63
CA GLY A 104 0.03 -8.51 2.98
C GLY A 104 -0.71 -7.86 1.81
N SER A 105 -0.01 -7.08 0.97
CA SER A 105 -0.56 -6.45 -0.23
C SER A 105 -0.97 -7.44 -1.33
N MET A 106 -0.67 -8.74 -1.17
CA MET A 106 -1.13 -9.80 -2.07
C MET A 106 -2.49 -10.39 -1.68
N LEU A 107 -2.97 -10.14 -0.46
CA LEU A 107 -4.21 -10.72 0.05
C LEU A 107 -5.40 -10.01 -0.58
N ASN A 108 -6.32 -10.74 -1.20
CA ASN A 108 -7.50 -10.15 -1.82
C ASN A 108 -8.64 -9.89 -0.83
N HIS A 109 -9.63 -9.13 -1.32
CA HIS A 109 -10.82 -8.81 -0.54
C HIS A 109 -11.91 -9.88 -0.65
N SER A 110 -12.47 -10.27 0.50
CA SER A 110 -13.79 -10.90 0.57
C SER A 110 -14.70 -10.23 1.60
N CYS A 111 -15.99 -10.14 1.30
CA CYS A 111 -17.03 -9.75 2.27
C CYS A 111 -17.37 -10.88 3.26
N CYS A 112 -16.87 -12.09 3.00
CA CYS A 112 -16.91 -13.25 3.89
C CYS A 112 -15.48 -13.81 4.00
N PRO A 113 -14.54 -13.08 4.64
CA PRO A 113 -13.13 -13.44 4.61
C PRO A 113 -12.85 -14.66 5.49
N ASN A 114 -11.90 -15.50 5.06
CA ASN A 114 -11.43 -16.65 5.83
C ASN A 114 -10.27 -16.30 6.78
N SER A 115 -9.77 -15.07 6.72
CA SER A 115 -8.72 -14.56 7.61
C SER A 115 -8.93 -13.10 8.03
N VAL A 116 -8.21 -12.69 9.08
CA VAL A 116 -8.18 -11.31 9.57
C VAL A 116 -6.74 -10.83 9.71
N GLN A 117 -6.50 -9.57 9.36
CA GLN A 117 -5.24 -8.88 9.59
C GLN A 117 -5.25 -8.18 10.96
N VAL A 118 -4.18 -8.35 11.73
CA VAL A 118 -3.92 -7.61 12.97
C VAL A 118 -2.49 -7.09 12.98
N PHE A 119 -2.22 -6.08 13.81
CA PHE A 119 -0.89 -5.51 13.94
C PHE A 119 -0.31 -5.81 15.32
N GLU A 120 0.88 -6.40 15.32
CA GLU A 120 1.70 -6.58 16.53
C GLU A 120 2.89 -5.62 16.41
N GLY A 121 2.68 -4.39 16.87
CA GLY A 121 3.59 -3.27 16.63
C GLY A 121 3.71 -2.92 15.15
N LYS A 122 4.87 -3.15 14.54
CA LYS A 122 5.13 -2.93 13.11
C LYS A 122 5.00 -4.20 12.26
N THR A 123 4.50 -5.29 12.83
CA THR A 123 4.35 -6.57 12.15
C THR A 123 2.88 -6.78 11.79
N LEU A 124 2.60 -6.99 10.50
CA LEU A 124 1.28 -7.44 10.04
C LEU A 124 1.19 -8.95 10.25
N VAL A 125 0.18 -9.38 11.00
CA VAL A 125 -0.09 -10.79 11.29
C VAL A 125 -1.45 -11.15 10.71
N VAL A 126 -1.50 -12.22 9.92
CA VAL A 126 -2.75 -12.75 9.36
C VAL A 126 -3.15 -13.97 10.17
N LYS A 127 -4.37 -13.96 10.71
CA LYS A 127 -4.92 -15.05 11.53
C LYS A 127 -6.13 -15.63 10.81
N ALA A 128 -6.16 -16.95 10.61
CA ALA A 128 -7.33 -17.63 10.06
C ALA A 128 -8.50 -17.50 11.05
N VAL A 129 -9.69 -17.19 10.54
CA VAL A 129 -10.94 -17.12 11.33
C VAL A 129 -11.85 -18.31 11.08
N GLU A 130 -11.53 -19.10 10.05
CA GLU A 130 -12.12 -20.39 9.75
C GLU A 130 -11.05 -21.36 9.25
N ARG A 131 -11.46 -22.59 8.95
CA ARG A 131 -10.55 -23.59 8.36
C ARG A 131 -10.28 -23.19 6.91
N ILE A 132 -9.00 -23.13 6.55
CA ILE A 132 -8.53 -22.87 5.18
C ILE A 132 -7.92 -24.17 4.65
N ASP A 133 -8.48 -24.73 3.59
CA ASP A 133 -7.98 -25.96 2.98
C ASP A 133 -6.80 -25.68 2.01
N VAL A 134 -6.02 -26.71 1.68
CA VAL A 134 -4.87 -26.56 0.77
C VAL A 134 -5.34 -26.10 -0.61
N GLY A 135 -4.78 -24.98 -1.08
CA GLY A 135 -5.12 -24.38 -2.37
C GLY A 135 -6.26 -23.37 -2.32
N GLU A 136 -6.90 -23.19 -1.16
CA GLU A 136 -7.85 -22.10 -0.93
C GLU A 136 -7.12 -20.75 -0.83
N GLU A 137 -7.70 -19.71 -1.41
CA GLU A 137 -7.16 -18.36 -1.35
C GLU A 137 -7.34 -17.76 0.03
N ILE A 138 -6.32 -17.08 0.55
CA ILE A 138 -6.40 -16.36 1.82
C ILE A 138 -6.90 -14.96 1.54
N GLU A 139 -8.08 -14.64 2.07
CA GLU A 139 -8.75 -13.36 1.84
C GLU A 139 -8.99 -12.62 3.15
N ILE A 140 -8.95 -11.29 3.09
CA ILE A 140 -9.24 -10.37 4.21
C ILE A 140 -10.39 -9.43 3.86
N SER A 141 -10.91 -8.69 4.83
CA SER A 141 -11.81 -7.58 4.52
C SER A 141 -11.06 -6.26 4.36
N TYR A 142 -11.30 -5.56 3.26
CA TYR A 142 -10.79 -4.20 2.99
C TYR A 142 -11.72 -3.11 3.56
N VAL A 143 -12.92 -3.49 4.00
CA VAL A 143 -13.99 -2.60 4.44
C VAL A 143 -14.63 -3.06 5.74
N GLU A 144 -15.38 -2.18 6.40
CA GLU A 144 -16.14 -2.53 7.59
C GLU A 144 -17.27 -3.51 7.23
N LEU A 145 -17.25 -4.70 7.83
CA LEU A 145 -18.23 -5.74 7.54
C LEU A 145 -19.59 -5.44 8.17
N ALA A 146 -19.62 -4.63 9.24
CA ALA A 146 -20.86 -4.17 9.87
C ALA A 146 -21.65 -3.17 9.00
N ASP A 147 -21.02 -2.53 8.01
CA ASP A 147 -21.70 -1.61 7.10
C ASP A 147 -22.67 -2.35 6.15
N PRO A 148 -23.78 -1.73 5.70
CA PRO A 148 -24.66 -2.31 4.70
C PRO A 148 -23.95 -2.61 3.37
N THR A 149 -24.43 -3.61 2.64
CA THR A 149 -23.85 -4.04 1.34
C THR A 149 -23.65 -2.89 0.36
N SER A 150 -24.61 -1.95 0.26
CA SER A 150 -24.49 -0.79 -0.63
C SER A 150 -23.30 0.10 -0.27
N ARG A 151 -23.04 0.31 1.02
CA ARG A 151 -21.92 1.12 1.50
C ARG A 151 -20.59 0.40 1.31
N ARG A 152 -20.54 -0.91 1.58
CA ARG A 152 -19.35 -1.73 1.31
C ARG A 152 -18.97 -1.68 -0.16
N ARG A 153 -19.92 -1.89 -1.07
CA ARG A 153 -19.69 -1.80 -2.53
C ARG A 153 -19.22 -0.42 -2.97
N ALA A 154 -19.85 0.65 -2.47
CA ALA A 154 -19.43 2.01 -2.78
C ALA A 154 -17.98 2.29 -2.32
N LYS A 155 -17.61 1.83 -1.13
CA LYS A 155 -16.24 1.97 -0.60
C LYS A 155 -15.22 1.14 -1.39
N LEU A 156 -15.55 -0.12 -1.71
CA LEU A 156 -14.71 -0.99 -2.52
C LEU A 156 -14.44 -0.41 -3.90
N PHE A 157 -15.47 0.15 -4.54
CA PHE A 157 -15.30 0.83 -5.82
C PHE A 157 -14.49 2.12 -5.70
N SER A 158 -14.78 2.95 -4.70
CA SER A 158 -14.11 4.25 -4.54
C SER A 158 -12.64 4.15 -4.14
N ASP A 159 -12.28 3.19 -3.28
CA ASP A 159 -10.92 3.08 -2.75
C ASP A 159 -10.08 2.04 -3.50
N TYR A 160 -10.70 1.00 -4.08
CA TYR A 160 -9.98 -0.14 -4.66
C TYR A 160 -10.41 -0.48 -6.10
N TYR A 161 -11.40 0.24 -6.65
CA TYR A 161 -11.92 0.03 -8.01
C TYR A 161 -12.52 -1.37 -8.26
N ILE A 162 -12.93 -2.07 -7.18
CA ILE A 162 -13.55 -3.40 -7.24
C ILE A 162 -15.06 -3.26 -7.41
N GLN A 163 -15.66 -3.98 -8.37
CA GLN A 163 -17.09 -4.02 -8.63
C GLN A 163 -17.69 -5.39 -8.27
N TYR A 164 -18.85 -5.40 -7.59
CA TYR A 164 -19.64 -6.59 -7.18
C TYR A 164 -21.11 -6.46 -7.56
#